data_AF-A0A167NIJ7-F1
#
_entry.id   AF-A0A167NIJ7-F1
#
_cell.length_a   1.000
_cell.length_b   1.000
_cell.length_c   1.000
_cell.angle_alpha   90.00
_cell.angle_beta   90.00
_cell.angle_gamma   90.00
#
_symmetry.space_group_name_H-M   'P 1'
#
loop_
_entity.id
_entity.type
_entity.pdbx_description
1 polymer ?
#
loop_
_entity_poly.entity_id
_entity_poly.type
_entity_poly.pdbx_seq_one_letter_code
_entity_poly.pdbx_strand_id
1 'polypeptide(L)'
;MEKANGVRWSKLHHLPYFNTVECTIIDPVHSLFLAAMQDEADKLKVLVGFTSLRKKIAMNFPFMKAGEWKSWCLIYSLAILLGCLPQEHFDYWMCFGNACCYLTMPSITYCYLAEAHFCLQLFCQKSAEYYGEQFISPNMHLHLHIQKTVVNFGPSYGYWLFSFERFNIILKAYNTNGKDGFEATFMKKYMENTSKANLIHTIMPLLKNENQKTLLSELTNTNMPLINMPPINMLRNFNLSVFLNSMNNMHQIRGNEPLTQSCYLLKLGHYEPMREQEYAHLLNFYHIRYANINLRDYWEAVAYMPFINNIIQKMSSINLLGQVYKSESFIQSLFIRTNSTAIKTYTGQIQYIFLNDIIDLRLYEPICHTFVYVKWYNSAVENATEVRDVVTNDFEFFADDFHCILPVHCISLSAAIGEPVNEEGVVKIVIVSILRKIYA
;
A
#
# COMPACT_ATOMS: atom_id res chain seq x y z
N MET A 1 2.42 11.88 51.01
CA MET A 1 1.04 11.98 50.48
C MET A 1 0.99 11.76 48.97
N GLU A 2 1.77 12.47 48.15
CA GLU A 2 1.73 12.32 46.68
C GLU A 2 2.07 10.90 46.17
N LYS A 3 3.06 10.23 46.78
CA LYS A 3 3.45 8.85 46.43
C LYS A 3 2.50 7.76 46.97
N ALA A 4 1.63 8.11 47.93
CA ALA A 4 0.69 7.17 48.56
C ALA A 4 -0.74 7.34 48.04
N ASN A 5 -1.13 8.56 47.66
CA ASN A 5 -2.50 8.92 47.29
C ASN A 5 -2.62 9.45 45.85
N GLY A 6 -1.52 9.53 45.09
CA GLY A 6 -1.52 9.97 43.68
C GLY A 6 -1.84 11.45 43.43
N VAL A 7 -2.04 12.26 44.48
CA VAL A 7 -2.41 13.68 44.36
C VAL A 7 -1.22 14.58 44.72
N ARG A 8 -0.85 15.46 43.77
CA ARG A 8 0.18 16.48 43.91
C ARG A 8 -0.41 17.70 44.61
N TRP A 9 0.09 18.04 45.81
CA TRP A 9 -0.42 19.15 46.61
C TRP A 9 -0.14 20.49 45.91
N SER A 10 -1.14 21.38 45.85
CA SER A 10 -1.04 22.72 45.26
C SER A 10 -1.86 23.72 46.09
N LYS A 11 -1.36 24.96 46.22
CA LYS A 11 -2.07 26.08 46.86
C LYS A 11 -3.45 26.36 46.27
N LEU A 12 -3.73 25.89 45.05
CA LEU A 12 -5.04 25.97 44.42
C LEU A 12 -6.15 25.27 45.24
N HIS A 13 -5.81 24.25 46.04
CA HIS A 13 -6.77 23.54 46.91
C HIS A 13 -7.31 24.40 48.06
N HIS A 14 -6.70 25.56 48.34
CA HIS A 14 -7.16 26.48 49.39
C HIS A 14 -8.09 27.58 48.86
N LEU A 15 -8.31 27.65 47.55
CA LEU A 15 -9.18 28.67 46.98
C LEU A 15 -10.65 28.27 47.25
N PRO A 16 -11.45 29.10 47.96
CA PRO A 16 -12.83 28.76 48.33
C PRO A 16 -13.76 28.52 47.14
N TYR A 17 -13.35 28.97 45.96
CA TYR A 17 -14.10 28.91 44.70
C TYR A 17 -13.57 27.84 43.73
N PHE A 18 -12.50 27.11 44.08
CA PHE A 18 -11.86 26.14 43.18
C PHE A 18 -11.92 24.74 43.80
N ASN A 19 -12.99 24.01 43.48
CA ASN A 19 -13.11 22.61 43.87
C ASN A 19 -12.33 21.74 42.88
N THR A 20 -11.17 21.20 43.28
CA THR A 20 -10.34 20.39 42.39
C THR A 20 -11.00 19.09 41.93
N VAL A 21 -12.03 18.59 42.62
CA VAL A 21 -12.75 17.37 42.22
C VAL A 21 -13.86 17.69 41.22
N GLU A 22 -14.57 18.80 41.38
CA GLU A 22 -15.65 19.23 40.46
C GLU A 22 -15.12 20.02 39.25
N CYS A 23 -14.03 20.76 39.40
CA CYS A 23 -13.43 21.59 38.35
C CYS A 23 -12.33 20.86 37.55
N THR A 24 -11.98 19.63 37.92
CA THR A 24 -11.17 18.76 37.07
C THR A 24 -12.11 17.88 36.29
N ILE A 25 -12.23 18.14 34.99
CA ILE A 25 -12.85 17.21 34.05
C ILE A 25 -11.91 15.99 34.01
N ILE A 26 -12.18 15.00 34.85
CA ILE A 26 -11.75 13.63 34.55
C ILE A 26 -12.55 13.30 33.31
N ASP A 27 -11.90 13.09 32.17
CA ASP A 27 -12.51 12.75 30.90
C ASP A 27 -12.55 11.21 30.75
N PRO A 28 -13.55 10.52 31.34
CA PRO A 28 -13.56 9.07 31.40
C PRO A 28 -14.27 8.51 30.15
N VAL A 29 -14.98 9.37 29.40
CA VAL A 29 -15.85 9.01 28.30
C VAL A 29 -15.08 9.06 26.98
N HIS A 30 -14.23 10.07 26.72
CA HIS A 30 -13.35 10.00 25.54
C HIS A 30 -12.33 8.85 25.65
N SER A 31 -11.83 8.55 26.85
CA SER A 31 -10.87 7.45 27.03
C SER A 31 -11.47 6.07 26.70
N LEU A 32 -12.76 5.84 26.99
CA LEU A 32 -13.42 4.56 26.72
C LEU A 32 -13.69 4.37 25.22
N PHE A 33 -14.20 5.41 24.53
CA PHE A 33 -14.43 5.36 23.08
C PHE A 33 -13.13 5.20 22.30
N LEU A 34 -12.06 5.90 22.71
CA LEU A 34 -10.76 5.80 22.07
C LEU A 34 -10.07 4.45 22.31
N ALA A 35 -10.30 3.83 23.46
CA ALA A 35 -9.83 2.46 23.73
C ALA A 35 -10.56 1.45 22.83
N ALA A 36 -11.89 1.54 22.70
CA ALA A 36 -12.66 0.69 21.80
C ALA A 36 -12.24 0.88 20.33
N MET A 37 -12.06 2.14 19.89
CA MET A 37 -11.53 2.44 18.56
C MET A 37 -10.11 1.89 18.35
N GLN A 38 -9.27 1.89 19.39
CA GLN A 38 -7.94 1.30 19.33
C GLN A 38 -8.01 -0.22 19.18
N ASP A 39 -8.93 -0.89 19.89
CA ASP A 39 -9.11 -2.33 19.78
C ASP A 39 -9.58 -2.71 18.36
N GLU A 40 -10.50 -1.94 17.76
CA GLU A 40 -10.90 -2.11 16.37
C GLU A 40 -9.75 -1.82 15.38
N ALA A 41 -8.91 -0.83 15.67
CA ALA A 41 -7.70 -0.57 14.88
C ALA A 41 -6.73 -1.75 14.93
N ASP A 42 -6.52 -2.35 16.09
CA ASP A 42 -5.58 -3.46 16.25
C ASP A 42 -6.06 -4.75 15.57
N LYS A 43 -7.38 -4.88 15.30
CA LYS A 43 -7.97 -5.97 14.49
C LYS A 43 -7.77 -5.80 12.98
N LEU A 44 -7.49 -4.58 12.49
CA LEU A 44 -7.31 -4.32 11.07
C LEU A 44 -5.99 -4.91 10.55
N LYS A 45 -6.07 -5.83 9.59
CA LYS A 45 -4.93 -6.34 8.83
C LYS A 45 -4.62 -5.39 7.67
N VAL A 46 -3.49 -4.69 7.79
CA VAL A 46 -3.03 -3.69 6.81
C VAL A 46 -1.77 -4.17 6.09
N LEU A 47 -1.60 -3.82 4.80
CA LEU A 47 -0.41 -4.15 4.02
C LEU A 47 0.89 -3.55 4.56
N VAL A 48 1.98 -4.20 4.17
CA VAL A 48 3.36 -3.72 4.33
C VAL A 48 3.50 -2.36 3.66
N GLY A 49 3.81 -1.32 4.44
CA GLY A 49 4.04 0.04 3.96
C GLY A 49 3.17 1.12 4.57
N PHE A 50 2.11 0.74 5.29
CA PHE A 50 1.31 1.60 6.18
C PHE A 50 1.75 1.43 7.63
N THR A 51 1.61 2.50 8.42
CA THR A 51 2.03 2.51 9.81
C THR A 51 0.90 1.96 10.69
N SER A 52 1.23 0.95 11.49
CA SER A 52 0.32 0.46 12.53
C SER A 52 0.18 1.49 13.65
N LEU A 53 -1.06 1.79 14.04
CA LEU A 53 -1.39 2.82 15.02
C LEU A 53 -1.34 2.35 16.48
N ARG A 54 -0.50 1.34 16.81
CA ARG A 54 -0.44 0.70 18.13
C ARG A 54 -0.52 1.70 19.29
N LYS A 55 -1.63 1.67 20.04
CA LYS A 55 -1.95 2.52 21.20
C LYS A 55 -2.06 4.03 20.92
N LYS A 56 -2.00 4.47 19.66
CA LYS A 56 -1.99 5.90 19.30
C LYS A 56 -3.36 6.55 19.38
N ILE A 57 -4.42 5.81 19.06
CA ILE A 57 -5.80 6.29 19.16
C ILE A 57 -6.18 6.43 20.63
N ALA A 58 -5.86 5.42 21.45
CA ALA A 58 -6.05 5.45 22.90
C ALA A 58 -5.26 6.56 23.63
N MET A 59 -4.30 7.21 22.96
CA MET A 59 -3.51 8.34 23.48
C MET A 59 -3.98 9.71 22.93
N ASN A 60 -5.25 9.81 22.51
CA ASN A 60 -5.96 11.04 22.10
C ASN A 60 -5.63 11.67 20.73
N PHE A 61 -4.88 11.02 19.83
CA PHE A 61 -4.43 11.54 18.51
C PHE A 61 -3.28 12.58 18.42
N PRO A 62 -2.95 13.50 19.37
CA PRO A 62 -1.94 14.54 19.12
C PRO A 62 -0.51 14.00 19.01
N PHE A 63 -0.28 12.74 19.38
CA PHE A 63 1.02 12.07 19.28
C PHE A 63 1.21 11.28 17.98
N MET A 64 0.32 11.45 17.01
CA MET A 64 0.44 10.83 15.70
C MET A 64 1.44 11.59 14.82
N LYS A 65 2.40 10.87 14.24
CA LYS A 65 3.33 11.37 13.22
C LYS A 65 2.67 11.38 11.84
N ALA A 66 3.25 12.07 10.88
CA ALA A 66 2.70 12.18 9.52
C ALA A 66 2.37 10.83 8.85
N GLY A 67 3.22 9.80 9.02
CA GLY A 67 2.94 8.45 8.49
C GLY A 67 1.77 7.73 9.19
N GLU A 68 1.54 8.05 10.47
CA GLU A 68 0.40 7.54 11.25
C GLU A 68 -0.89 8.25 10.80
N TRP A 69 -0.88 9.57 10.67
CA TRP A 69 -2.01 10.34 10.10
C TRP A 69 -2.37 9.90 8.69
N LYS A 70 -1.37 9.63 7.85
CA LYS A 70 -1.61 9.05 6.52
C LYS A 70 -2.37 7.72 6.61
N SER A 71 -1.95 6.83 7.51
CA SER A 71 -2.59 5.52 7.67
C SER A 71 -3.99 5.67 8.25
N TRP A 72 -4.18 6.62 9.18
CA TRP A 72 -5.48 7.00 9.72
C TRP A 72 -6.46 7.45 8.64
N CYS A 73 -6.12 8.51 7.88
CA CYS A 73 -7.02 9.08 6.87
C CYS A 73 -7.30 8.12 5.71
N LEU A 74 -6.31 7.31 5.31
CA LEU A 74 -6.46 6.43 4.15
C LEU A 74 -7.04 5.05 4.49
N ILE A 75 -7.05 4.61 5.74
CA ILE A 75 -7.43 3.23 6.09
C ILE A 75 -8.26 3.20 7.36
N TYR A 76 -7.65 3.49 8.51
CA TYR A 76 -8.27 3.20 9.80
C TYR A 76 -9.55 4.00 10.02
N SER A 77 -9.55 5.29 9.69
CA SER A 77 -10.73 6.14 9.90
C SER A 77 -11.93 5.71 9.06
N LEU A 78 -11.71 5.18 7.84
CA LEU A 78 -12.79 4.73 6.96
C LEU A 78 -13.45 3.46 7.51
N ALA A 79 -12.67 2.57 8.12
CA ALA A 79 -13.18 1.34 8.68
C ALA A 79 -13.77 1.50 10.08
N ILE A 80 -13.09 2.25 10.96
CA ILE A 80 -13.44 2.35 12.38
C ILE A 80 -14.62 3.30 12.59
N LEU A 81 -14.64 4.43 11.90
CA LEU A 81 -15.65 5.46 12.17
C LEU A 81 -17.05 5.06 11.70
N LEU A 82 -17.18 4.06 10.82
CA LEU A 82 -18.48 3.53 10.40
C LEU A 82 -19.31 3.04 11.59
N GLY A 83 -18.68 2.41 12.58
CA GLY A 83 -19.33 1.93 13.80
C GLY A 83 -19.28 2.93 14.97
N CYS A 84 -18.63 4.09 14.81
CA CYS A 84 -18.42 5.05 15.91
C CYS A 84 -19.15 6.38 15.71
N LEU A 85 -19.42 6.78 14.46
CA LEU A 85 -20.08 8.04 14.13
C LEU A 85 -21.51 7.79 13.65
N PRO A 86 -22.45 8.71 13.92
CA PRO A 86 -23.73 8.69 13.22
C PRO A 86 -23.51 8.76 11.72
N GLN A 87 -24.37 8.09 10.94
CA GLN A 87 -24.22 7.96 9.49
C GLN A 87 -23.96 9.31 8.79
N GLU A 88 -24.73 10.34 9.15
CA GLU A 88 -24.58 11.68 8.57
C GLU A 88 -23.18 12.28 8.76
N HIS A 89 -22.54 11.99 9.91
CA HIS A 89 -21.18 12.43 10.20
C HIS A 89 -20.12 11.59 9.48
N PHE A 90 -20.39 10.30 9.37
CA PHE A 90 -19.53 9.38 8.64
C PHE A 90 -19.50 9.69 7.14
N ASP A 91 -20.63 10.06 6.53
CA ASP A 91 -20.74 10.32 5.10
C ASP A 91 -19.84 11.46 4.62
N TYR A 92 -19.83 12.60 5.32
CA TYR A 92 -18.92 13.69 4.93
C TYR A 92 -17.46 13.43 5.35
N TRP A 93 -17.21 12.61 6.38
CA TRP A 93 -15.86 12.13 6.68
C TRP A 93 -15.33 11.24 5.55
N MET A 94 -16.18 10.38 4.98
CA MET A 94 -15.85 9.58 3.81
C MET A 94 -15.46 10.46 2.62
N CYS A 95 -16.12 11.61 2.41
CA CYS A 95 -15.66 12.59 1.41
C CYS A 95 -14.22 13.04 1.66
N PHE A 96 -13.87 13.40 2.91
CA PHE A 96 -12.49 13.79 3.24
C PHE A 96 -11.48 12.66 3.00
N GLY A 97 -11.83 11.44 3.42
CA GLY A 97 -11.09 10.22 3.14
C GLY A 97 -10.83 10.06 1.64
N ASN A 98 -11.88 10.07 0.84
CA ASN A 98 -11.83 9.91 -0.61
C ASN A 98 -10.98 10.99 -1.28
N ALA A 99 -11.11 12.26 -0.86
CA ALA A 99 -10.24 13.33 -1.33
C ALA A 99 -8.75 13.06 -1.05
N CYS A 100 -8.41 12.64 0.18
CA CYS A 100 -7.03 12.26 0.52
C CYS A 100 -6.53 11.14 -0.38
N CYS A 101 -7.41 10.21 -0.76
CA CYS A 101 -7.08 9.10 -1.65
C CYS A 101 -6.75 9.59 -3.05
N TYR A 102 -7.65 10.35 -3.68
CA TYR A 102 -7.42 10.91 -5.01
C TYR A 102 -6.12 11.74 -5.06
N LEU A 103 -5.93 12.63 -4.10
CA LEU A 103 -4.78 13.54 -4.06
C LEU A 103 -3.44 12.85 -3.80
N THR A 104 -3.46 11.62 -3.29
CA THR A 104 -2.26 10.80 -3.07
C THR A 104 -2.02 9.79 -4.20
N MET A 105 -2.89 9.76 -5.22
CA MET A 105 -2.70 8.92 -6.39
C MET A 105 -1.41 9.26 -7.13
N PRO A 106 -0.69 8.26 -7.66
CA PRO A 106 0.51 8.48 -8.46
C PRO A 106 0.24 9.16 -9.80
N SER A 107 -0.98 9.02 -10.31
CA SER A 107 -1.46 9.71 -11.49
C SER A 107 -2.90 10.12 -11.20
N ILE A 108 -3.19 11.40 -11.41
CA ILE A 108 -4.51 12.00 -11.14
C ILE A 108 -5.01 12.65 -12.42
N THR A 109 -6.23 12.32 -12.81
CA THR A 109 -6.92 12.92 -13.95
C THR A 109 -7.64 14.20 -13.51
N TYR A 110 -8.02 15.05 -14.47
CA TYR A 110 -8.79 16.26 -14.16
C TYR A 110 -10.16 15.95 -13.55
N CYS A 111 -10.79 14.83 -13.95
CA CYS A 111 -12.02 14.34 -13.32
C CYS A 111 -11.75 14.07 -11.84
N TYR A 112 -10.84 13.13 -11.52
CA TYR A 112 -10.55 12.76 -10.13
C TYR A 112 -10.10 13.95 -9.27
N LEU A 113 -9.42 14.92 -9.86
CA LEU A 113 -9.06 16.14 -9.17
C LEU A 113 -10.27 17.04 -8.87
N ALA A 114 -11.25 17.11 -9.77
CA ALA A 114 -12.51 17.81 -9.52
C ALA A 114 -13.36 17.10 -8.46
N GLU A 115 -13.44 15.76 -8.48
CA GLU A 115 -14.11 15.01 -7.41
C GLU A 115 -13.44 15.19 -6.05
N ALA A 116 -12.09 15.20 -6.00
CA ALA A 116 -11.35 15.49 -4.78
C ALA A 116 -11.65 16.89 -4.24
N HIS A 117 -11.74 17.90 -5.12
CA HIS A 117 -12.10 19.26 -4.74
C HIS A 117 -13.51 19.33 -4.15
N PHE A 118 -14.49 18.74 -4.84
CA PHE A 118 -15.87 18.67 -4.36
C PHE A 118 -15.95 18.03 -2.97
N CYS A 119 -15.28 16.90 -2.78
CA CYS A 119 -15.24 16.19 -1.51
C CYS A 119 -14.65 17.05 -0.36
N LEU A 120 -13.55 17.76 -0.62
CA LEU A 120 -12.95 18.66 0.38
C LEU A 120 -13.85 19.86 0.70
N GLN A 121 -14.50 20.42 -0.30
CA GLN A 121 -15.44 21.53 -0.12
C GLN A 121 -16.63 21.09 0.73
N LEU A 122 -17.24 19.96 0.40
CA LEU A 122 -18.37 19.39 1.14
C LEU A 122 -17.99 19.09 2.59
N PHE A 123 -16.81 18.50 2.82
CA PHE A 123 -16.28 18.26 4.16
C PHE A 123 -16.17 19.57 4.97
N CYS A 124 -15.67 20.65 4.37
CA CYS A 124 -15.56 21.95 5.05
C CYS A 124 -16.93 22.57 5.33
N GLN A 125 -17.85 22.52 4.37
CA GLN A 125 -19.21 23.07 4.52
C GLN A 125 -19.98 22.35 5.63
N LYS A 126 -19.97 21.00 5.62
CA LYS A 126 -20.63 20.21 6.66
C LYS A 126 -19.98 20.38 8.03
N SER A 127 -18.65 20.50 8.08
CA SER A 127 -17.97 20.81 9.34
C SER A 127 -18.40 22.17 9.91
N ALA A 128 -18.56 23.20 9.08
CA ALA A 128 -19.04 24.51 9.51
C ALA A 128 -20.50 24.48 9.94
N GLU A 129 -21.34 23.74 9.22
CA GLU A 129 -22.77 23.56 9.54
C GLU A 129 -22.97 22.88 10.91
N TYR A 130 -22.25 21.78 11.17
CA TYR A 130 -22.43 21.00 12.40
C TYR A 130 -21.66 21.52 13.61
N TYR A 131 -20.45 22.07 13.41
CA TYR A 131 -19.57 22.47 14.51
C TYR A 131 -19.38 24.00 14.63
N GLY A 132 -19.96 24.77 13.72
CA GLY A 132 -19.84 26.23 13.64
C GLY A 132 -18.61 26.69 12.84
N GLU A 133 -18.67 27.92 12.33
CA GLU A 133 -17.62 28.50 11.50
C GLU A 133 -16.26 28.58 12.21
N GLN A 134 -16.26 28.74 13.54
CA GLN A 134 -15.05 28.76 14.37
C GLN A 134 -14.26 27.44 14.35
N PHE A 135 -14.89 26.34 13.92
CA PHE A 135 -14.23 25.05 13.75
C PHE A 135 -13.33 25.02 12.50
N ILE A 136 -13.59 25.88 11.51
CA ILE A 136 -12.85 25.90 10.25
C ILE A 136 -11.46 26.49 10.46
N SER A 137 -10.47 25.60 10.47
CA SER A 137 -9.07 25.98 10.56
C SER A 137 -8.53 26.58 9.24
N PRO A 138 -7.42 27.33 9.28
CA PRO A 138 -6.73 27.78 8.06
C PRO A 138 -6.35 26.62 7.13
N ASN A 139 -5.99 25.45 7.66
CA ASN A 139 -5.68 24.28 6.84
C ASN A 139 -6.90 23.74 6.09
N MET A 140 -8.08 23.77 6.73
CA MET A 140 -9.34 23.41 6.07
C MET A 140 -9.67 24.40 4.96
N HIS A 141 -9.45 25.70 5.17
CA HIS A 141 -9.55 26.68 4.09
C HIS A 141 -8.59 26.38 2.93
N LEU A 142 -7.35 25.99 3.24
CA LEU A 142 -6.34 25.64 2.23
C LEU A 142 -6.72 24.42 1.38
N HIS A 143 -7.60 23.53 1.86
CA HIS A 143 -8.12 22.42 1.06
C HIS A 143 -8.73 22.89 -0.27
N LEU A 144 -9.40 24.04 -0.28
CA LEU A 144 -10.06 24.60 -1.47
C LEU A 144 -9.07 25.04 -2.56
N HIS A 145 -7.80 25.24 -2.21
CA HIS A 145 -6.76 25.67 -3.14
C HIS A 145 -5.93 24.51 -3.70
N ILE A 146 -6.06 23.30 -3.13
CA ILE A 146 -5.25 22.14 -3.52
C ILE A 146 -5.43 21.79 -5.00
N GLN A 147 -6.66 21.87 -5.53
CA GLN A 147 -6.90 21.62 -6.95
C GLN A 147 -6.03 22.52 -7.84
N LYS A 148 -6.02 23.82 -7.56
CA LYS A 148 -5.21 24.80 -8.30
C LYS A 148 -3.72 24.51 -8.16
N THR A 149 -3.28 24.11 -6.96
CA THR A 149 -1.89 23.70 -6.72
C THR A 149 -1.51 22.49 -7.58
N VAL A 150 -2.37 21.46 -7.64
CA VAL A 150 -2.10 20.25 -8.45
C VAL A 150 -2.08 20.57 -9.94
N VAL A 151 -2.96 21.45 -10.43
CA VAL A 151 -2.95 21.90 -11.84
C VAL A 151 -1.64 22.64 -12.17
N ASN A 152 -1.15 23.49 -11.27
CA ASN A 152 0.02 24.32 -11.52
C ASN A 152 1.35 23.57 -11.38
N PHE A 153 1.46 22.66 -10.41
CA PHE A 153 2.73 22.03 -10.01
C PHE A 153 2.77 20.51 -10.25
N GLY A 154 1.67 19.94 -10.75
CA GLY A 154 1.51 18.49 -10.89
C GLY A 154 1.06 17.82 -9.58
N PRO A 155 1.09 16.47 -9.52
CA PRO A 155 0.65 15.72 -8.35
C PRO A 155 1.40 16.07 -7.05
N SER A 156 0.72 15.89 -5.91
CA SER A 156 1.18 16.33 -4.57
C SER A 156 2.57 15.84 -4.17
N TYR A 157 2.94 14.64 -4.59
CA TYR A 157 4.25 14.06 -4.30
C TYR A 157 5.42 14.76 -4.98
N GLY A 158 5.16 15.56 -6.02
CA GLY A 158 6.19 16.33 -6.72
C GLY A 158 6.74 17.46 -5.87
N TYR A 159 5.95 17.97 -4.91
CA TYR A 159 6.30 19.17 -4.14
C TYR A 159 6.10 19.03 -2.62
N TRP A 160 5.65 17.88 -2.12
CA TRP A 160 5.56 17.65 -0.67
C TRP A 160 6.94 17.59 0.02
N LEU A 161 6.97 17.85 1.32
CA LEU A 161 8.22 18.02 2.08
C LEU A 161 8.81 16.74 2.67
N PHE A 162 8.18 15.56 2.47
CA PHE A 162 8.66 14.30 3.03
C PHE A 162 10.12 13.97 2.66
N SER A 163 10.51 14.24 1.41
CA SER A 163 11.89 14.05 0.96
C SER A 163 12.86 14.94 1.74
N PHE A 164 12.51 16.21 1.95
CA PHE A 164 13.32 17.15 2.72
C PHE A 164 13.41 16.74 4.20
N GLU A 165 12.32 16.30 4.82
CA GLU A 165 12.33 15.78 6.19
C GLU A 165 13.24 14.54 6.33
N ARG A 166 13.23 13.64 5.35
CA ARG A 166 14.13 12.48 5.32
C ARG A 166 15.58 12.90 5.20
N PHE A 167 15.88 13.89 4.37
CA PHE A 167 17.22 14.48 4.33
C PHE A 167 17.62 15.08 5.68
N ASN A 168 16.71 15.79 6.36
CA ASN A 168 17.01 16.31 7.70
C ASN A 168 17.37 15.20 8.70
N ILE A 169 16.75 14.01 8.61
CA ILE A 169 17.12 12.86 9.45
C ILE A 169 18.53 12.35 9.11
N ILE A 170 18.85 12.21 7.83
CA ILE A 170 20.19 11.80 7.36
C ILE A 170 21.23 12.80 7.87
N LEU A 171 20.93 14.09 7.77
CA LEU A 171 21.83 15.13 8.24
C LEU A 171 22.02 15.05 9.76
N LYS A 172 20.95 14.89 10.55
CA LYS A 172 21.04 14.71 12.01
C LYS A 172 21.86 13.48 12.43
N ALA A 173 22.02 12.48 11.57
CA ALA A 173 22.80 11.28 11.87
C ALA A 173 24.32 11.49 11.75
N TYR A 174 24.78 12.62 11.21
CA TYR A 174 26.22 12.91 11.14
C TYR A 174 26.75 13.38 12.48
N ASN A 175 27.71 12.64 13.04
CA ASN A 175 28.43 13.06 14.23
C ASN A 175 29.25 14.32 13.92
N THR A 176 28.91 15.43 14.56
CA THR A 176 29.69 16.66 14.51
C THR A 176 30.46 16.82 15.81
N ASN A 177 31.72 17.28 15.73
CA ASN A 177 32.55 17.55 16.91
C ASN A 177 32.26 18.94 17.52
N GLY A 178 31.28 19.68 16.97
CA GLY A 178 30.81 20.99 17.46
C GLY A 178 31.83 22.13 17.35
N LYS A 179 32.97 21.90 16.69
CA LYS A 179 34.12 22.82 16.73
C LYS A 179 34.35 23.60 15.42
N ASP A 180 33.84 23.11 14.30
CA ASP A 180 33.97 23.76 12.98
C ASP A 180 32.60 23.84 12.27
N GLY A 181 32.45 24.86 11.41
CA GLY A 181 31.22 25.21 10.68
C GLY A 181 30.42 23.98 10.25
N PHE A 182 29.22 23.86 10.82
CA PHE A 182 28.27 22.76 10.60
C PHE A 182 28.13 22.45 9.10
N GLU A 183 27.96 23.49 8.30
CA GLU A 183 27.79 23.46 6.85
C GLU A 183 28.95 22.77 6.13
N ALA A 184 30.20 23.03 6.52
CA ALA A 184 31.38 22.43 5.90
C ALA A 184 31.48 20.93 6.18
N THR A 185 31.14 20.52 7.41
CA THR A 185 31.08 19.10 7.80
C THR A 185 30.00 18.36 7.00
N PHE A 186 28.82 18.97 6.86
CA PHE A 186 27.75 18.43 6.04
C PHE A 186 28.12 18.29 4.57
N MET A 187 28.68 19.35 3.99
CA MET A 187 29.08 19.37 2.59
C MET A 187 30.12 18.28 2.32
N LYS A 188 31.17 18.19 3.15
CA LYS A 188 32.20 17.15 3.02
C LYS A 188 31.60 15.75 3.10
N LYS A 189 30.72 15.49 4.08
CA LYS A 189 30.11 14.17 4.25
C LYS A 189 29.17 13.80 3.12
N TYR A 190 28.42 14.77 2.62
CA TYR A 190 27.55 14.60 1.46
C TYR A 190 28.36 14.26 0.19
N MET A 191 29.45 14.99 -0.07
CA MET A 191 30.33 14.72 -1.21
C MET A 191 31.01 13.35 -1.11
N GLU A 192 31.50 12.96 0.07
CA GLU A 192 32.04 11.62 0.31
C GLU A 192 31.00 10.53 0.00
N ASN A 193 29.77 10.66 0.51
CA ASN A 193 28.72 9.67 0.29
C ASN A 193 28.26 9.59 -1.18
N THR A 194 28.15 10.73 -1.86
CA THR A 194 27.83 10.80 -3.29
C THR A 194 28.93 10.12 -4.12
N SER A 195 30.19 10.37 -3.78
CA SER A 195 31.34 9.77 -4.47
C SER A 195 31.38 8.25 -4.28
N LYS A 196 31.08 7.75 -3.06
CA LYS A 196 30.94 6.32 -2.78
C LYS A 196 29.82 5.69 -3.63
N ALA A 197 28.65 6.33 -3.70
CA ALA A 197 27.54 5.82 -4.51
C ALA A 197 27.90 5.71 -6.00
N ASN A 198 28.57 6.73 -6.56
CA ASN A 198 29.04 6.71 -7.95
C ASN A 198 30.07 5.59 -8.19
N LEU A 199 30.99 5.37 -7.25
CA LEU A 199 31.97 4.30 -7.32
C LEU A 199 31.27 2.92 -7.35
N ILE A 200 30.29 2.71 -6.46
CA ILE A 200 29.47 1.49 -6.44
C ILE A 200 28.77 1.29 -7.78
N HIS A 201 28.06 2.31 -8.27
CA HIS A 201 27.32 2.20 -9.53
C HIS A 201 28.23 1.88 -10.73
N THR A 202 29.46 2.38 -10.72
CA THR A 202 30.43 2.13 -11.79
C THR A 202 31.05 0.73 -11.70
N ILE A 203 31.37 0.28 -10.49
CA ILE A 203 32.11 -0.98 -10.27
C ILE A 203 31.16 -2.19 -10.18
N MET A 204 29.96 -2.03 -9.61
CA MET A 204 29.01 -3.13 -9.39
C MET A 204 28.67 -3.94 -10.67
N PRO A 205 28.45 -3.31 -11.84
CA PRO A 205 28.19 -4.04 -13.09
C PRO A 205 29.41 -4.80 -13.63
N LEU A 206 30.62 -4.41 -13.22
CA LEU A 206 31.87 -5.02 -13.66
C LEU A 206 32.24 -6.27 -12.83
N LEU A 207 31.60 -6.46 -11.68
CA LEU A 207 31.83 -7.60 -10.80
C LEU A 207 31.03 -8.82 -11.26
N LYS A 208 31.74 -9.90 -11.61
CA LYS A 208 31.11 -11.17 -12.03
C LYS A 208 30.75 -12.10 -10.87
N ASN A 209 31.39 -11.94 -9.72
CA ASN A 209 31.22 -12.82 -8.56
C ASN A 209 30.27 -12.21 -7.53
N GLU A 210 29.22 -12.94 -7.15
CA GLU A 210 28.22 -12.52 -6.15
C GLU A 210 28.82 -12.23 -4.76
N ASN A 211 29.89 -12.93 -4.37
CA ASN A 211 30.58 -12.67 -3.11
C ASN A 211 31.32 -11.32 -3.11
N GLN A 212 31.80 -10.87 -4.27
CA GLN A 212 32.45 -9.57 -4.41
C GLN A 212 31.42 -8.43 -4.39
N LYS A 213 30.24 -8.66 -4.98
CA LYS A 213 29.12 -7.71 -4.94
C LYS A 213 28.60 -7.51 -3.51
N THR A 214 28.42 -8.59 -2.77
CA THR A 214 28.01 -8.56 -1.36
C THR A 214 29.03 -7.85 -0.48
N LEU A 215 30.33 -8.19 -0.59
CA LEU A 215 31.39 -7.50 0.15
C LEU A 215 31.44 -6.00 -0.14
N LEU A 216 31.32 -5.58 -1.41
CA LEU A 216 31.30 -4.16 -1.80
C LEU A 216 30.08 -3.42 -1.20
N SER A 217 28.93 -4.10 -1.12
CA SER A 217 27.72 -3.54 -0.50
C SER A 217 27.85 -3.37 1.02
N GLU A 218 28.49 -4.33 1.71
CA GLU A 218 28.74 -4.25 3.16
C GLU A 218 29.78 -3.17 3.52
N LEU A 219 30.89 -3.11 2.78
CA LEU A 219 31.96 -2.14 3.03
C LEU A 219 31.52 -0.68 2.85
N THR A 220 30.49 -0.45 2.05
CA THR A 220 30.03 0.90 1.73
C THR A 220 28.96 1.42 2.70
N ASN A 221 28.44 0.60 3.61
CA ASN A 221 27.45 0.98 4.64
C ASN A 221 26.34 1.88 4.06
N THR A 222 25.87 1.59 2.85
CA THR A 222 24.83 2.39 2.21
C THR A 222 23.46 1.94 2.73
N ASN A 223 23.13 2.33 3.97
CA ASN A 223 21.74 2.50 4.39
C ASN A 223 21.08 3.72 3.73
N MET A 224 21.83 4.46 2.90
CA MET A 224 21.26 5.40 1.97
C MET A 224 20.46 4.60 0.95
N PRO A 225 19.15 4.88 0.76
CA PRO A 225 18.45 4.32 -0.39
C PRO A 225 19.29 4.72 -1.59
N LEU A 226 19.72 3.76 -2.40
CA LEU A 226 20.24 4.07 -3.73
C LEU A 226 19.16 4.95 -4.35
N ILE A 227 19.41 6.25 -4.41
CA ILE A 227 18.66 7.12 -5.29
C ILE A 227 19.11 6.61 -6.65
N ASN A 228 18.37 5.63 -7.17
CA ASN A 228 18.38 5.27 -8.57
C ASN A 228 17.86 6.52 -9.29
N MET A 229 18.72 7.54 -9.44
CA MET A 229 18.56 8.43 -10.56
C MET A 229 18.62 7.50 -11.77
N PRO A 230 17.53 7.35 -12.52
CA PRO A 230 17.58 6.52 -13.71
C PRO A 230 18.75 7.03 -14.55
N PRO A 231 19.61 6.14 -15.08
CA PRO A 231 20.67 6.58 -15.97
C PRO A 231 20.03 7.47 -17.03
N ILE A 232 20.60 8.64 -17.29
CA ILE A 232 20.10 9.65 -18.23
C ILE A 232 19.74 9.04 -19.60
N ASN A 233 20.34 7.88 -19.93
CA ASN A 233 20.03 7.09 -21.12
C ASN A 233 18.63 6.42 -21.15
N MET A 234 17.96 6.14 -20.01
CA MET A 234 16.61 5.54 -20.03
C MET A 234 15.53 6.50 -20.56
N LEU A 235 15.71 7.83 -20.38
CA LEU A 235 14.81 8.84 -20.94
C LEU A 235 14.87 8.94 -22.46
N ARG A 236 15.94 8.45 -23.11
CA ARG A 236 16.07 8.53 -24.58
C ARG A 236 15.24 7.50 -25.35
N ASN A 237 14.73 6.46 -24.68
CA ASN A 237 14.03 5.35 -25.34
C ASN A 237 12.53 5.28 -25.03
N PHE A 238 11.96 6.29 -24.37
CA PHE A 238 10.52 6.32 -24.13
C PHE A 238 9.77 6.59 -25.45
N ASN A 239 9.12 5.55 -25.98
CA ASN A 239 8.29 5.66 -27.17
C ASN A 239 6.81 5.76 -26.77
N LEU A 240 6.26 6.97 -26.84
CA LEU A 240 4.86 7.25 -26.50
C LEU A 240 3.88 6.41 -27.33
N SER A 241 4.17 6.13 -28.60
CA SER A 241 3.28 5.33 -29.46
C SER A 241 3.20 3.86 -29.01
N VAL A 242 4.34 3.28 -28.60
CA VAL A 242 4.38 1.92 -28.02
C VAL A 242 3.64 1.88 -26.68
N PHE A 243 3.82 2.91 -25.85
CA PHE A 243 3.11 3.05 -24.58
C PHE A 243 1.59 3.13 -24.78
N LEU A 244 1.11 4.00 -25.67
CA LEU A 244 -0.32 4.14 -25.97
C LEU A 244 -0.90 2.87 -26.62
N ASN A 245 -0.16 2.21 -27.50
CA ASN A 245 -0.58 0.93 -28.09
C ASN A 245 -0.66 -0.19 -27.05
N SER A 246 0.21 -0.18 -26.02
CA SER A 246 0.14 -1.15 -24.92
C SER A 246 -1.11 -0.98 -24.03
N MET A 247 -1.63 0.25 -23.89
CA MET A 247 -2.87 0.52 -23.15
C MET A 247 -4.12 -0.09 -23.82
N ASN A 248 -4.09 -0.34 -25.13
CA ASN A 248 -5.22 -0.94 -25.85
C ASN A 248 -5.25 -2.48 -25.77
N ASN A 249 -4.19 -3.13 -25.28
CA ASN A 249 -4.06 -4.59 -25.17
C ASN A 249 -4.30 -5.12 -23.73
N MET A 250 -4.99 -4.38 -22.88
CA MET A 250 -5.26 -4.74 -21.47
C MET A 250 -5.95 -6.11 -21.31
N HIS A 251 -6.62 -6.62 -22.36
CA HIS A 251 -7.31 -7.91 -22.34
C HIS A 251 -6.39 -9.13 -22.53
N GLN A 252 -5.07 -8.96 -22.72
CA GLN A 252 -4.13 -10.08 -22.97
C GLN A 252 -3.05 -10.27 -21.91
N ILE A 253 -3.31 -9.84 -20.67
CA ILE A 253 -2.37 -10.11 -19.57
C ILE A 253 -2.29 -11.63 -19.32
N ARG A 254 -1.08 -12.17 -19.48
CA ARG A 254 -0.72 -13.60 -19.51
C ARG A 254 0.19 -13.99 -18.34
N GLY A 255 0.96 -13.05 -17.79
CA GLY A 255 1.84 -13.29 -16.64
C GLY A 255 3.31 -13.47 -16.99
N ASN A 256 3.66 -13.48 -18.28
CA ASN A 256 5.04 -13.48 -18.79
C ASN A 256 5.51 -12.09 -19.22
N GLU A 257 4.77 -11.03 -18.90
CA GLU A 257 5.20 -9.66 -19.19
C GLU A 257 6.46 -9.33 -18.38
N PRO A 258 7.40 -8.56 -18.96
CA PRO A 258 8.68 -8.31 -18.33
C PRO A 258 8.52 -7.45 -17.06
N LEU A 259 9.04 -7.95 -15.94
CA LEU A 259 9.17 -7.22 -14.69
C LEU A 259 10.59 -6.68 -14.53
N THR A 260 10.71 -5.49 -13.95
CA THR A 260 12.03 -4.91 -13.64
C THR A 260 12.72 -5.71 -12.53
N GLN A 261 14.06 -5.77 -12.55
CA GLN A 261 14.83 -6.53 -11.54
C GLN A 261 14.53 -6.07 -10.10
N SER A 262 14.20 -4.79 -9.89
CA SER A 262 13.78 -4.25 -8.60
C SER A 262 12.48 -4.84 -8.04
N CYS A 263 11.68 -5.52 -8.87
CA CYS A 263 10.46 -6.19 -8.43
C CYS A 263 10.75 -7.45 -7.60
N TYR A 264 11.85 -8.13 -7.92
CA TYR A 264 12.26 -9.36 -7.25
C TYR A 264 13.14 -9.00 -6.04
N LEU A 265 12.54 -9.00 -4.85
CA LEU A 265 13.23 -8.72 -3.59
C LEU A 265 14.08 -9.94 -3.17
N LEU A 266 15.18 -10.20 -3.88
CA LEU A 266 16.37 -11.03 -3.57
C LEU A 266 16.19 -12.43 -2.88
N LYS A 267 14.99 -12.96 -2.69
CA LYS A 267 14.76 -14.28 -2.05
C LYS A 267 13.80 -15.13 -2.89
N LEU A 268 14.34 -15.72 -3.95
CA LEU A 268 13.70 -16.85 -4.61
C LEU A 268 13.88 -18.09 -3.73
N GLY A 269 12.79 -18.81 -3.48
CA GLY A 269 12.79 -20.06 -2.73
C GLY A 269 13.36 -21.22 -3.56
N HIS A 270 13.30 -22.41 -2.97
CA HIS A 270 13.63 -23.64 -3.69
C HIS A 270 12.51 -24.02 -4.67
N TYR A 271 12.90 -24.80 -5.68
CA TYR A 271 11.96 -25.44 -6.58
C TYR A 271 11.22 -26.54 -5.84
N GLU A 272 9.90 -26.55 -5.94
CA GLU A 272 9.05 -27.53 -5.29
C GLU A 272 7.83 -27.86 -6.16
N PRO A 273 7.28 -29.09 -6.06
CA PRO A 273 6.08 -29.46 -6.79
C PRO A 273 4.85 -28.71 -6.25
N MET A 274 4.01 -28.21 -7.15
CA MET A 274 2.70 -27.65 -6.83
C MET A 274 1.73 -28.76 -6.41
N ARG A 275 0.78 -28.48 -5.51
CA ARG A 275 -0.23 -29.47 -5.12
C ARG A 275 -1.13 -29.79 -6.32
N GLU A 276 -1.48 -31.06 -6.51
CA GLU A 276 -2.26 -31.53 -7.68
C GLU A 276 -3.55 -30.75 -7.93
N GLN A 277 -4.30 -30.43 -6.88
CA GLN A 277 -5.53 -29.62 -6.99
C GLN A 277 -5.24 -28.21 -7.51
N GLU A 278 -4.17 -27.57 -7.00
CA GLU A 278 -3.77 -26.23 -7.43
C GLU A 278 -3.18 -26.25 -8.84
N TYR A 279 -2.46 -27.32 -9.20
CA TYR A 279 -1.95 -27.53 -10.55
C TYR A 279 -3.08 -27.68 -11.57
N ALA A 280 -4.17 -28.39 -11.23
CA ALA A 280 -5.34 -28.46 -12.09
C ALA A 280 -5.94 -27.06 -12.38
N HIS A 281 -5.93 -26.15 -11.39
CA HIS A 281 -6.33 -24.75 -11.58
C HIS A 281 -5.36 -24.01 -12.52
N LEU A 282 -4.05 -24.23 -12.39
CA LEU A 282 -3.01 -23.66 -13.26
C LEU A 282 -3.13 -24.14 -14.71
N LEU A 283 -3.32 -25.44 -14.91
CA LEU A 283 -3.52 -26.03 -16.23
C LEU A 283 -4.76 -25.44 -16.91
N ASN A 284 -5.89 -25.39 -16.18
CA ASN A 284 -7.12 -24.80 -16.68
C ASN A 284 -6.97 -23.30 -17.01
N PHE A 285 -6.26 -22.55 -16.16
CA PHE A 285 -5.92 -21.15 -16.43
C PHE A 285 -5.19 -20.98 -17.76
N TYR A 286 -4.15 -21.78 -18.01
CA TYR A 286 -3.40 -21.72 -19.26
C TYR A 286 -4.28 -22.05 -20.47
N HIS A 287 -5.10 -23.11 -20.40
CA HIS A 287 -5.99 -23.48 -21.50
C HIS A 287 -6.99 -22.37 -21.86
N ILE A 288 -7.63 -21.78 -20.86
CA ILE A 288 -8.60 -20.70 -21.07
C ILE A 288 -7.90 -19.42 -21.57
N ARG A 289 -6.81 -19.00 -20.92
CA ARG A 289 -6.22 -17.68 -21.14
C ARG A 289 -5.33 -17.59 -22.37
N TYR A 290 -4.67 -18.69 -22.74
CA TYR A 290 -3.78 -18.75 -23.90
C TYR A 290 -4.48 -19.29 -25.15
N ALA A 291 -5.71 -19.81 -25.00
CA ALA A 291 -6.46 -20.48 -26.06
C ALA A 291 -5.59 -21.52 -26.81
N ASN A 292 -4.70 -22.19 -26.09
CA ASN A 292 -3.73 -23.12 -26.66
C ASN A 292 -4.04 -24.55 -26.20
N ILE A 293 -4.69 -25.31 -27.07
CA ILE A 293 -5.09 -26.70 -26.85
C ILE A 293 -3.86 -27.64 -26.88
N ASN A 294 -2.71 -27.17 -27.35
CA ASN A 294 -1.49 -27.97 -27.47
C ASN A 294 -0.58 -27.88 -26.23
N LEU A 295 -0.89 -27.02 -25.25
CA LEU A 295 -0.20 -27.06 -23.96
C LEU A 295 -0.63 -28.32 -23.22
N ARG A 296 0.33 -29.19 -22.92
CA ARG A 296 0.09 -30.47 -22.26
C ARG A 296 0.37 -30.35 -20.76
N ASP A 297 -0.19 -31.29 -20.00
CA ASP A 297 0.17 -31.44 -18.60
C ASP A 297 1.58 -32.03 -18.43
N TYR A 298 2.07 -32.08 -17.20
CA TYR A 298 3.40 -32.59 -16.90
C TYR A 298 3.53 -34.12 -17.00
N TRP A 299 2.41 -34.87 -16.96
CA TRP A 299 2.39 -36.32 -17.13
C TRP A 299 2.55 -36.71 -18.61
N GLU A 300 2.00 -35.89 -19.49
CA GLU A 300 2.06 -36.00 -20.94
C GLU A 300 3.30 -35.30 -21.54
N ALA A 301 4.36 -35.14 -20.76
CA ALA A 301 5.62 -34.55 -21.20
C ALA A 301 6.28 -35.43 -22.30
N VAL A 302 5.94 -35.15 -23.56
CA VAL A 302 6.51 -35.80 -24.75
C VAL A 302 7.57 -34.91 -25.37
N ALA A 303 8.63 -35.52 -25.90
CA ALA A 303 9.66 -34.81 -26.65
C ALA A 303 9.02 -33.94 -27.75
N TYR A 304 9.46 -32.69 -27.85
CA TYR A 304 9.06 -31.70 -28.87
C TYR A 304 7.66 -31.06 -28.73
N MET A 305 6.90 -31.34 -27.67
CA MET A 305 5.65 -30.63 -27.35
C MET A 305 5.81 -29.75 -26.11
N PRO A 306 5.24 -28.52 -26.11
CA PRO A 306 5.29 -27.65 -24.95
C PRO A 306 4.37 -28.18 -23.84
N PHE A 307 4.89 -28.24 -22.61
CA PHE A 307 4.13 -28.66 -21.44
C PHE A 307 4.27 -27.68 -20.28
N ILE A 308 3.29 -27.70 -19.38
CA ILE A 308 3.26 -26.85 -18.18
C ILE A 308 3.93 -27.62 -17.05
N ASN A 309 5.06 -27.11 -16.56
CA ASN A 309 5.80 -27.74 -15.48
C ASN A 309 4.98 -27.72 -14.17
N ASN A 310 5.00 -28.81 -13.40
CA ASN A 310 4.39 -28.82 -12.06
C ASN A 310 5.36 -28.35 -10.97
N ILE A 311 6.66 -28.24 -11.30
CA ILE A 311 7.67 -27.68 -10.41
C ILE A 311 7.59 -26.15 -10.48
N ILE A 312 7.24 -25.53 -9.37
CA ILE A 312 7.15 -24.08 -9.22
C ILE A 312 8.27 -23.57 -8.32
N GLN A 313 8.59 -22.28 -8.44
CA GLN A 313 9.50 -21.61 -7.53
C GLN A 313 8.75 -20.53 -6.73
N LYS A 314 8.56 -20.76 -5.43
CA LYS A 314 7.90 -19.77 -4.57
C LYS A 314 8.83 -18.61 -4.23
N MET A 315 8.25 -17.44 -3.99
CA MET A 315 8.97 -16.26 -3.52
C MET A 315 8.34 -15.68 -2.25
N SER A 316 9.16 -15.09 -1.39
CA SER A 316 8.69 -14.53 -0.11
C SER A 316 7.83 -13.28 -0.30
N SER A 317 8.14 -12.49 -1.33
CA SER A 317 7.48 -11.21 -1.60
C SER A 317 7.83 -10.69 -2.99
N ILE A 318 6.95 -9.85 -3.54
CA ILE A 318 7.17 -9.12 -4.79
C ILE A 318 6.91 -7.62 -4.59
N ASN A 319 7.73 -6.76 -5.18
CA ASN A 319 7.56 -5.31 -5.17
C ASN A 319 7.01 -4.85 -6.51
N LEU A 320 5.75 -4.41 -6.55
CA LEU A 320 5.14 -3.86 -7.75
C LEU A 320 4.97 -2.35 -7.57
N LEU A 321 5.76 -1.58 -8.31
CA LEU A 321 5.73 -0.11 -8.32
C LEU A 321 5.88 0.53 -6.92
N GLY A 322 6.70 -0.03 -6.04
CA GLY A 322 6.91 0.49 -4.68
C GLY A 322 6.01 -0.12 -3.62
N GLN A 323 5.01 -0.92 -4.01
CA GLN A 323 4.14 -1.67 -3.10
C GLN A 323 4.61 -3.12 -2.98
N VAL A 324 4.87 -3.56 -1.74
CA VAL A 324 5.31 -4.93 -1.47
C VAL A 324 4.10 -5.82 -1.15
N TYR A 325 3.99 -6.93 -1.87
CA TYR A 325 3.02 -7.99 -1.66
C TYR A 325 3.73 -9.26 -1.20
N LYS A 326 3.09 -10.01 -0.30
CA LYS A 326 3.58 -11.27 0.27
C LYS A 326 2.39 -12.19 0.58
N SER A 327 2.67 -13.42 1.02
CA SER A 327 1.66 -14.28 1.66
C SER A 327 0.89 -13.49 2.71
N GLU A 328 -0.43 -13.73 2.81
CA GLU A 328 -1.37 -13.02 3.69
C GLU A 328 -1.67 -11.56 3.32
N SER A 329 -1.17 -11.06 2.18
CA SER A 329 -1.58 -9.75 1.69
C SER A 329 -2.95 -9.82 1.02
N PHE A 330 -3.79 -8.82 1.24
CA PHE A 330 -5.10 -8.72 0.60
C PHE A 330 -5.03 -7.79 -0.62
N ILE A 331 -5.66 -8.24 -1.70
CA ILE A 331 -5.66 -7.57 -3.01
C ILE A 331 -7.07 -7.53 -3.59
N GLN A 332 -7.26 -6.65 -4.56
CA GLN A 332 -8.42 -6.64 -5.42
C GLN A 332 -8.02 -6.85 -6.87
N SER A 333 -8.85 -7.57 -7.61
CA SER A 333 -8.69 -7.77 -9.05
C SER A 333 -10.05 -7.74 -9.75
N LEU A 334 -10.04 -7.32 -11.01
CA LEU A 334 -11.22 -7.25 -11.87
C LEU A 334 -11.27 -8.45 -12.81
N PHE A 335 -12.35 -9.24 -12.74
CA PHE A 335 -12.58 -10.34 -13.67
C PHE A 335 -14.08 -10.69 -13.78
N ILE A 336 -14.42 -11.52 -14.77
CA ILE A 336 -15.79 -11.99 -15.05
C ILE A 336 -15.89 -13.42 -14.54
N ARG A 337 -16.98 -13.75 -13.83
CA ARG A 337 -17.18 -15.09 -13.24
C ARG A 337 -18.52 -15.73 -13.61
N THR A 338 -19.61 -14.97 -13.52
CA THR A 338 -20.96 -15.42 -13.88
C THR A 338 -21.22 -15.23 -15.37
N ASN A 339 -22.27 -15.87 -15.92
CA ASN A 339 -22.72 -15.67 -17.31
C ASN A 339 -23.07 -14.21 -17.68
N SER A 340 -23.01 -13.30 -16.70
CA SER A 340 -23.01 -11.86 -16.92
C SER A 340 -21.73 -11.42 -17.63
N THR A 341 -21.84 -10.58 -18.64
CA THR A 341 -20.70 -9.92 -19.30
C THR A 341 -20.05 -8.82 -18.45
N ALA A 342 -20.59 -8.55 -17.26
CA ALA A 342 -20.11 -7.50 -16.37
C ALA A 342 -18.82 -7.91 -15.65
N ILE A 343 -17.77 -7.08 -15.81
CA ILE A 343 -16.53 -7.18 -15.03
C ILE A 343 -16.85 -6.69 -13.61
N LYS A 344 -16.58 -7.52 -12.60
CA LYS A 344 -16.72 -7.13 -11.19
C LYS A 344 -15.37 -7.13 -10.49
N THR A 345 -15.28 -6.41 -9.37
CA THR A 345 -14.08 -6.37 -8.52
C THR A 345 -14.22 -7.35 -7.37
N TYR A 346 -13.28 -8.27 -7.28
CA TYR A 346 -13.20 -9.26 -6.20
C TYR A 346 -12.03 -8.95 -5.29
N THR A 347 -12.24 -9.14 -3.98
CA THR A 347 -11.17 -9.05 -2.98
C THR A 347 -10.68 -10.45 -2.65
N GLY A 348 -9.38 -10.65 -2.49
CA GLY A 348 -8.80 -11.95 -2.18
C GLY A 348 -7.51 -11.86 -1.39
N GLN A 349 -7.14 -12.98 -0.79
CA GLN A 349 -5.94 -13.16 0.02
C GLN A 349 -4.89 -13.96 -0.74
N ILE A 350 -3.70 -13.39 -0.84
CA ILE A 350 -2.53 -14.05 -1.42
C ILE A 350 -2.10 -15.20 -0.51
N GLN A 351 -2.13 -16.42 -1.02
CA GLN A 351 -1.60 -17.60 -0.32
C GLN A 351 -0.10 -17.72 -0.53
N TYR A 352 0.36 -17.58 -1.78
CA TYR A 352 1.78 -17.52 -2.12
C TYR A 352 1.97 -16.94 -3.50
N ILE A 353 3.19 -16.47 -3.76
CA ILE A 353 3.63 -15.95 -5.05
C ILE A 353 4.62 -16.95 -5.63
N PHE A 354 4.52 -17.25 -6.92
CA PHE A 354 5.33 -18.28 -7.55
C PHE A 354 5.68 -17.96 -9.01
N LEU A 355 6.80 -18.53 -9.44
CA LEU A 355 7.19 -18.63 -10.84
C LEU A 355 6.78 -19.99 -11.39
N ASN A 356 6.31 -19.99 -12.64
CA ASN A 356 6.00 -21.19 -13.39
C ASN A 356 6.56 -21.12 -14.80
N ASP A 357 7.12 -22.23 -15.26
CA ASP A 357 7.72 -22.33 -16.58
C ASP A 357 6.85 -23.17 -17.52
N ILE A 358 6.65 -22.66 -18.73
CA ILE A 358 6.28 -23.50 -19.87
C ILE A 358 7.57 -23.99 -20.49
N ILE A 359 7.75 -25.31 -20.51
CA ILE A 359 8.92 -25.96 -21.08
C ILE A 359 8.57 -26.34 -22.53
N ASP A 360 9.27 -25.71 -23.48
CA ASP A 360 9.29 -26.13 -24.89
C ASP A 360 10.72 -26.49 -25.26
N LEU A 361 10.98 -27.78 -25.52
CA LEU A 361 12.32 -28.28 -25.87
C LEU A 361 12.84 -27.74 -27.22
N ARG A 362 12.02 -27.01 -27.99
CA ARG A 362 12.45 -26.29 -29.20
C ARG A 362 13.00 -24.90 -28.92
N LEU A 363 12.72 -24.34 -27.73
CA LEU A 363 13.19 -23.03 -27.33
C LEU A 363 14.51 -23.15 -26.55
N TYR A 364 15.38 -22.14 -26.69
CA TYR A 364 16.63 -22.06 -25.94
C TYR A 364 16.40 -21.76 -24.45
N GLU A 365 15.29 -21.08 -24.12
CA GLU A 365 14.93 -20.71 -22.76
C GLU A 365 13.43 -20.97 -22.50
N PRO A 366 13.07 -21.42 -21.29
CA PRO A 366 11.67 -21.62 -20.90
C PRO A 366 10.91 -20.29 -20.84
N ILE A 367 9.61 -20.33 -21.09
CA ILE A 367 8.75 -19.15 -20.94
C ILE A 367 8.30 -19.08 -19.48
N CYS A 368 8.96 -18.20 -18.72
CA CYS A 368 8.69 -17.98 -17.31
C CYS A 368 7.49 -17.05 -17.10
N HIS A 369 6.63 -17.40 -16.15
CA HIS A 369 5.45 -16.63 -15.76
C HIS A 369 5.47 -16.34 -14.26
N THR A 370 5.04 -15.15 -13.88
CA THR A 370 4.92 -14.75 -12.47
C THR A 370 3.44 -14.67 -12.07
N PHE A 371 3.07 -15.54 -11.13
CA PHE A 371 1.69 -15.67 -10.67
C PHE A 371 1.58 -15.50 -9.16
N VAL A 372 0.34 -15.32 -8.73
CA VAL A 372 -0.08 -15.36 -7.34
C VAL A 372 -1.21 -16.37 -7.22
N TYR A 373 -1.12 -17.24 -6.22
CA TYR A 373 -2.25 -18.09 -5.83
C TYR A 373 -3.11 -17.33 -4.82
N VAL A 374 -4.38 -17.12 -5.14
CA VAL A 374 -5.28 -16.23 -4.40
C VAL A 374 -6.56 -16.96 -4.00
N LYS A 375 -6.98 -16.75 -2.76
CA LYS A 375 -8.33 -17.08 -2.29
C LYS A 375 -9.18 -15.81 -2.23
N TRP A 376 -10.07 -15.63 -3.20
CA TRP A 376 -11.14 -14.63 -3.26
C TRP A 376 -12.25 -14.80 -2.20
N TYR A 377 -12.93 -13.71 -1.85
CA TYR A 377 -14.17 -13.74 -1.08
C TYR A 377 -15.39 -13.83 -2.02
N ASN A 378 -16.51 -14.35 -1.54
CA ASN A 378 -17.74 -14.54 -2.33
C ASN A 378 -18.35 -13.23 -2.84
N SER A 379 -18.32 -12.19 -2.01
CA SER A 379 -18.95 -10.92 -2.35
C SER A 379 -18.09 -10.10 -3.32
N ALA A 380 -18.67 -9.82 -4.49
CA ALA A 380 -18.11 -8.89 -5.45
C ALA A 380 -18.54 -7.44 -5.11
N VAL A 381 -17.62 -6.48 -5.22
CA VAL A 381 -17.96 -5.05 -5.11
C VAL A 381 -18.64 -4.64 -6.42
N GLU A 382 -19.94 -4.32 -6.36
CA GLU A 382 -20.75 -4.11 -7.57
C GLU A 382 -20.42 -2.82 -8.33
N ASN A 383 -19.88 -1.79 -7.66
CA ASN A 383 -19.59 -0.48 -8.25
C ASN A 383 -18.15 0.00 -8.03
N ALA A 384 -17.16 -0.75 -8.53
CA ALA A 384 -15.75 -0.37 -8.40
C ALA A 384 -15.30 0.87 -9.22
N THR A 385 -16.23 1.58 -9.86
CA THR A 385 -15.98 2.82 -10.61
C THR A 385 -16.01 4.07 -9.74
N GLU A 386 -16.55 4.00 -8.52
CA GLU A 386 -16.42 5.06 -7.51
C GLU A 386 -15.29 4.69 -6.54
N VAL A 387 -14.40 5.63 -6.24
CA VAL A 387 -13.19 5.32 -5.47
C VAL A 387 -13.54 5.13 -4.00
N ARG A 388 -13.26 3.90 -3.53
CA ARG A 388 -13.30 3.39 -2.15
C ARG A 388 -14.68 3.28 -1.52
N ASP A 389 -15.28 2.11 -1.71
CA ASP A 389 -16.36 1.61 -0.85
C ASP A 389 -15.79 0.92 0.39
N VAL A 390 -16.34 1.24 1.55
CA VAL A 390 -16.24 0.41 2.75
C VAL A 390 -17.31 -0.66 2.61
N VAL A 391 -16.92 -1.84 2.12
CA VAL A 391 -17.86 -2.93 1.91
C VAL A 391 -17.87 -3.82 3.13
N THR A 392 -19.06 -4.03 3.71
CA THR A 392 -19.28 -5.02 4.77
C THR A 392 -19.78 -6.33 4.15
N ASN A 393 -18.98 -7.38 4.21
CA ASN A 393 -19.30 -8.68 3.60
C ASN A 393 -19.21 -9.85 4.60
N ASP A 394 -19.89 -10.94 4.26
CA ASP A 394 -19.77 -12.24 4.93
C ASP A 394 -18.39 -12.88 4.65
N PHE A 395 -17.89 -13.63 5.62
CA PHE A 395 -16.52 -14.18 5.67
C PHE A 395 -16.30 -15.43 4.78
N GLU A 396 -17.08 -15.58 3.71
CA GLU A 396 -17.06 -16.82 2.93
C GLU A 396 -16.12 -16.74 1.72
N PHE A 397 -15.28 -17.75 1.59
CA PHE A 397 -14.47 -17.99 0.39
C PHE A 397 -15.29 -18.78 -0.63
N PHE A 398 -15.08 -18.48 -1.90
CA PHE A 398 -15.53 -19.32 -3.01
C PHE A 398 -14.74 -20.62 -3.04
N ALA A 399 -15.33 -21.65 -3.66
CA ALA A 399 -14.60 -22.86 -4.00
C ALA A 399 -13.47 -22.53 -4.99
N ASP A 400 -12.25 -22.99 -4.67
CA ASP A 400 -11.06 -22.77 -5.50
C ASP A 400 -11.31 -23.24 -6.95
N ASP A 401 -10.91 -22.41 -7.91
CA ASP A 401 -11.01 -22.67 -9.35
C ASP A 401 -9.83 -22.03 -10.10
N PHE A 402 -9.87 -21.96 -11.44
CA PHE A 402 -8.78 -21.37 -12.22
C PHE A 402 -8.57 -19.86 -11.94
N HIS A 403 -9.54 -19.14 -11.38
CA HIS A 403 -9.37 -17.75 -10.96
C HIS A 403 -8.46 -17.62 -9.74
N CYS A 404 -8.15 -18.70 -9.02
CA CYS A 404 -7.12 -18.70 -8.00
C CYS A 404 -5.73 -18.39 -8.56
N ILE A 405 -5.52 -18.59 -9.86
CA ILE A 405 -4.26 -18.29 -10.54
C ILE A 405 -4.36 -16.89 -11.15
N LEU A 406 -3.62 -15.95 -10.58
CA LEU A 406 -3.65 -14.56 -11.01
C LEU A 406 -2.26 -14.12 -11.51
N PRO A 407 -2.12 -13.63 -12.76
CA PRO A 407 -0.93 -12.88 -13.16
C PRO A 407 -0.69 -11.72 -12.21
N VAL A 408 0.54 -11.51 -11.76
CA VAL A 408 0.86 -10.38 -10.84
C VAL A 408 0.48 -9.01 -11.41
N HIS A 409 0.46 -8.89 -12.74
CA HIS A 409 0.00 -7.71 -13.47
C HIS A 409 -1.50 -7.42 -13.34
N CYS A 410 -2.31 -8.45 -13.02
CA CYS A 410 -3.77 -8.32 -12.81
C CYS A 410 -4.15 -7.92 -11.38
N ILE A 411 -3.19 -7.79 -10.45
CA ILE A 411 -3.45 -7.17 -9.15
C ILE A 411 -3.86 -5.72 -9.41
N SER A 412 -5.04 -5.29 -9.01
CA SER A 412 -5.51 -3.92 -9.29
C SER A 412 -5.21 -2.99 -8.12
N LEU A 413 -5.83 -3.28 -6.98
CA LEU A 413 -5.67 -2.52 -5.74
C LEU A 413 -5.18 -3.41 -4.60
N SER A 414 -4.59 -2.76 -3.62
CA SER A 414 -4.35 -3.34 -2.31
C SER A 414 -5.63 -3.26 -1.47
N ALA A 415 -5.81 -4.11 -0.46
CA ALA A 415 -6.95 -4.02 0.46
C ALA A 415 -6.50 -4.14 1.93
N ALA A 416 -7.13 -3.37 2.81
CA ALA A 416 -7.11 -3.66 4.25
C ALA A 416 -8.42 -4.38 4.62
N ILE A 417 -8.30 -5.34 5.52
CA ILE A 417 -9.42 -6.12 6.03
C ILE A 417 -9.47 -5.99 7.54
N GLY A 418 -10.64 -5.62 8.06
CA GLY A 418 -10.94 -5.64 9.49
C GLY A 418 -12.12 -6.54 9.79
N GLU A 419 -12.19 -7.00 11.03
CA GLU A 419 -13.28 -7.83 11.55
C GLU A 419 -14.03 -7.06 12.66
N PRO A 420 -14.62 -5.88 12.37
CA PRO A 420 -15.38 -5.19 13.39
C PRO A 420 -16.61 -6.01 13.80
N VAL A 421 -16.87 -5.96 15.11
CA VAL A 421 -18.08 -6.51 15.71
C VAL A 421 -19.10 -5.39 15.71
N ASN A 422 -20.18 -5.53 14.93
CA ASN A 422 -21.30 -4.59 15.02
C ASN A 422 -22.00 -4.72 16.40
N GLU A 423 -22.81 -3.73 16.78
CA GLU A 423 -23.57 -3.73 18.05
C GLU A 423 -24.42 -5.01 18.28
N GLU A 424 -24.77 -5.72 17.21
CA GLU A 424 -25.50 -6.99 17.22
C GLU A 424 -24.62 -8.25 17.39
N GLY A 425 -23.30 -8.11 17.51
CA GLY A 425 -22.36 -9.23 17.65
C GLY A 425 -22.00 -9.95 16.35
N VAL A 426 -22.43 -9.44 15.19
CA VAL A 426 -22.12 -10.02 13.87
C VAL A 426 -20.76 -9.52 13.39
N VAL A 427 -19.85 -10.45 13.10
CA VAL A 427 -18.54 -10.17 12.50
C VAL A 427 -18.73 -9.90 11.01
N LYS A 428 -18.50 -8.67 10.56
CA LYS A 428 -18.50 -8.31 9.14
C LYS A 428 -17.09 -7.97 8.69
N ILE A 429 -16.68 -8.40 7.50
CA ILE A 429 -15.42 -7.94 6.93
C ILE A 429 -15.60 -6.51 6.46
N VAL A 430 -14.81 -5.58 6.98
CA VAL A 430 -14.64 -4.27 6.36
C VAL A 430 -13.47 -4.31 5.39
N ILE A 431 -13.77 -4.16 4.10
CA ILE A 431 -12.77 -4.04 3.04
C ILE A 431 -12.54 -2.56 2.74
N VAL A 432 -11.30 -2.10 2.92
CA VAL A 432 -10.87 -0.78 2.48
C VAL A 432 -9.92 -0.96 1.31
N SER A 433 -10.35 -0.56 0.10
CA SER A 433 -9.47 -0.49 -1.06
C SER A 433 -8.36 0.54 -0.81
N ILE A 434 -7.11 0.18 -1.11
CA ILE A 434 -5.93 0.99 -0.88
C ILE A 434 -5.25 1.24 -2.22
N LEU A 435 -5.02 2.51 -2.52
CA LEU A 435 -4.25 2.93 -3.68
C LEU A 435 -2.77 2.56 -3.50
N ARG A 436 -2.16 2.06 -4.58
CA ARG A 436 -0.75 1.61 -4.58
C ARG A 436 0.17 2.73 -4.10
N LYS A 437 1.09 2.39 -3.18
CA LYS A 437 2.17 3.28 -2.74
C LYS A 437 3.24 3.35 -3.85
N ILE A 438 3.41 4.50 -4.49
CA ILE A 438 4.45 4.68 -5.53
C ILE A 438 5.70 5.44 -5.03
N TYR A 439 5.77 5.85 -3.76
CA TYR A 439 6.89 6.69 -3.28
C TYR A 439 7.94 5.90 -2.49
N ALA A 440 9.19 6.06 -2.92
CA ALA A 440 10.43 5.53 -2.33
C ALA A 440 10.95 6.34 -1.12
#